data_AF-A0A3N5GFW1-F1
#
_entry.id   AF-A0A3N5GFW1-F1
#
_cell.length_a   1.000
_cell.length_b   1.000
_cell.length_c   1.000
_cell.angle_alpha   90.00
_cell.angle_beta   90.00
_cell.angle_gamma   90.00
#
_symmetry.space_group_name_H-M   'P 1'
#
loop_
_entity.id
_entity.type
_entity.pdbx_description
1 polymer ?
#
loop_
_entity_poly.entity_id
_entity_poly.type
_entity_poly.pdbx_seq_one_letter_code
_entity_poly.pdbx_strand_id
1 'polypeptide(L)'
;ARRAPPLSAVIRSHAGSWSLPFFDDAEFGNDLRAILPDRFRIAREPGDTLAAVREKEHLLERSSSPRGSLGRWRAVADLWCGCWFWPEDEAPSPQTFAALTDYQLHGHSALPSAIVDRWLNISRRTSHREQFFHWICEFPEAFVDVDGRSLVEPGFDAVIGNPPWDMLRADPGVAGDRRSAGQRTRFIKDTGTYRAQSDGHVNLYQVFLERAMQLTRRGGRLGIVLPSGVMTDQGSSRIRRLLLNRCQTDSLIVFENRDRIFPIHRSVKFVLVTSTIGGETSDMSCRMGERDPTALEAIGDDSTARFPIRLAARFIERISGPDLAIPEIRTNADVALLEGICERHQPLAARDGWNVAFGRELNATDDSRHFTDNQSGIHVVEGKQIEPFHVRLDRSRHWIPEAVLGNVFKKRTAWRRARLAYREVAGATNRLTLIAAIVPAGVVTTHTVYCLKTPLSPVEQAFLCGVLNSFVANYLVRLFVTTHVTAGTIGRLRVPHLGPDDSLFQEIASLAVALSKAGNTGDAWARPYARLQGAVARAYELSAGEFAHVLDTFPLVDASDRDAARQNFLARV
;
A
#
# COMPACT_ATOMS: atom_id res chain seq x y z
N ALA A 1 -23.65 18.36 -2.50
CA ALA A 1 -23.93 17.19 -3.36
C ALA A 1 -23.49 17.53 -4.78
N ARG A 2 -22.32 17.04 -5.21
CA ARG A 2 -21.77 17.32 -6.54
C ARG A 2 -22.30 16.25 -7.50
N ARG A 3 -22.96 16.66 -8.59
CA ARG A 3 -23.58 15.74 -9.56
C ARG A 3 -22.49 14.84 -10.16
N ALA A 4 -22.55 13.53 -9.89
CA ALA A 4 -21.88 12.53 -10.71
C ALA A 4 -22.29 12.76 -12.18
N PRO A 5 -21.40 12.52 -13.17
CA PRO A 5 -21.80 12.59 -14.55
C PRO A 5 -23.06 11.71 -14.74
N PRO A 6 -24.02 12.11 -15.59
CA PRO A 6 -25.36 11.51 -15.66
C PRO A 6 -25.37 9.98 -15.89
N LEU A 7 -24.26 9.42 -16.33
CA LEU A 7 -24.05 8.02 -16.65
C LEU A 7 -23.74 7.13 -15.43
N SER A 8 -23.45 7.68 -14.25
CA SER A 8 -23.20 6.83 -13.06
C SER A 8 -24.42 6.02 -12.62
N ALA A 9 -25.63 6.44 -13.01
CA ALA A 9 -26.87 5.73 -12.71
C ALA A 9 -27.18 4.59 -13.69
N VAL A 10 -26.57 4.60 -14.88
CA VAL A 10 -26.76 3.56 -15.93
C VAL A 10 -25.87 2.34 -15.64
N ILE A 11 -24.83 2.49 -14.82
CA ILE A 11 -23.83 1.46 -14.52
C ILE A 11 -24.24 0.65 -13.27
N ARG A 12 -25.41 0.01 -13.34
CA ARG A 12 -25.80 -1.08 -12.42
C ARG A 12 -26.06 -2.35 -13.22
N SER A 13 -25.04 -2.88 -13.89
CA SER A 13 -25.15 -4.19 -14.53
C SER A 13 -23.82 -4.95 -14.51
N HIS A 14 -23.93 -6.16 -13.97
CA HIS A 14 -23.04 -7.32 -14.05
C HIS A 14 -21.63 -7.22 -13.45
N ALA A 15 -21.49 -7.84 -12.28
CA ALA A 15 -20.22 -8.23 -11.72
C ALA A 15 -19.51 -9.21 -12.67
N GLY A 16 -18.62 -8.72 -13.52
CA GLY A 16 -17.73 -9.55 -14.34
C GLY A 16 -17.52 -9.11 -15.79
N SER A 17 -18.21 -8.09 -16.31
CA SER A 17 -18.02 -7.67 -17.70
C SER A 17 -16.85 -6.67 -17.85
N TRP A 18 -16.00 -6.95 -18.83
CA TRP A 18 -14.85 -6.15 -19.29
C TRP A 18 -15.25 -4.89 -20.06
N SER A 19 -16.55 -4.70 -20.24
CA SER A 19 -17.13 -3.73 -21.14
C SER A 19 -17.19 -2.35 -20.47
N LEU A 20 -16.70 -1.32 -21.17
CA LEU A 20 -17.33 0.00 -21.01
C LEU A 20 -18.83 -0.20 -21.28
N PRO A 21 -19.73 0.58 -20.67
CA PRO A 21 -21.18 0.38 -20.78
C PRO A 21 -21.75 0.30 -22.21
N PHE A 22 -20.97 0.64 -23.24
CA PHE A 22 -21.34 0.59 -24.66
C PHE A 22 -20.72 -0.57 -25.46
N PHE A 23 -19.83 -1.37 -24.88
CA PHE A 23 -19.17 -2.47 -25.60
C PHE A 23 -19.90 -3.82 -25.49
N ASP A 24 -21.01 -3.86 -24.75
CA ASP A 24 -21.98 -4.97 -24.81
C ASP A 24 -23.09 -4.71 -25.86
N ASP A 25 -22.91 -3.71 -26.72
CA ASP A 25 -23.87 -3.36 -27.77
C ASP A 25 -23.78 -4.33 -28.96
N ALA A 26 -24.94 -4.80 -29.45
CA ALA A 26 -25.04 -5.66 -30.62
C ALA A 26 -24.49 -4.96 -31.89
N GLU A 27 -24.60 -3.64 -31.95
CA GLU A 27 -24.04 -2.84 -33.03
C GLU A 27 -22.51 -2.85 -33.03
N PHE A 28 -21.88 -2.73 -31.86
CA PHE A 28 -20.43 -2.87 -31.71
C PHE A 28 -19.96 -4.25 -32.17
N GLY A 29 -20.66 -5.31 -31.76
CA GLY A 29 -20.35 -6.68 -32.19
C GLY A 29 -20.47 -6.91 -33.70
N ASN A 30 -21.39 -6.22 -34.38
CA ASN A 30 -21.51 -6.28 -35.85
C ASN A 30 -20.37 -5.52 -36.54
N ASP A 31 -20.06 -4.31 -36.08
CA ASP A 31 -18.96 -3.49 -36.62
C ASP A 31 -17.59 -4.14 -36.39
N LEU A 32 -17.39 -4.79 -35.24
CA LEU A 32 -16.22 -5.59 -34.95
C LEU A 32 -16.09 -6.77 -35.90
N ARG A 33 -17.17 -7.52 -36.17
CA ARG A 33 -17.14 -8.67 -37.10
C ARG A 33 -16.60 -8.31 -38.47
N ALA A 34 -16.92 -7.11 -38.97
CA ALA A 34 -16.48 -6.67 -40.29
C ALA A 34 -14.95 -6.44 -40.39
N ILE A 35 -14.29 -6.16 -39.27
CA ILE A 35 -12.85 -5.82 -39.23
C ILE A 35 -11.97 -6.94 -38.66
N LEU A 36 -12.56 -7.87 -37.91
CA LEU A 36 -11.84 -8.91 -37.18
C LEU A 36 -11.00 -9.82 -38.10
N PRO A 37 -11.45 -10.21 -39.30
CA PRO A 37 -10.60 -10.98 -40.22
C PRO A 37 -9.26 -10.30 -40.51
N ASP A 38 -9.28 -8.99 -40.80
CA ASP A 38 -8.06 -8.21 -41.06
C ASP A 38 -7.18 -8.11 -39.79
N ARG A 39 -7.79 -7.94 -38.62
CA ARG A 39 -7.07 -7.93 -37.32
C ARG A 39 -6.38 -9.25 -37.02
N PHE A 40 -7.05 -10.38 -37.21
CA PHE A 40 -6.46 -11.71 -37.02
C PHE A 40 -5.35 -11.99 -38.04
N ARG A 41 -5.47 -11.51 -39.28
CA ARG A 41 -4.38 -11.58 -40.27
C ARG A 41 -3.16 -10.80 -39.82
N ILE A 42 -3.33 -9.54 -39.38
CA ILE A 42 -2.24 -8.72 -38.84
C ILE A 42 -1.52 -9.44 -37.69
N ALA A 43 -2.27 -10.06 -36.78
CA ALA A 43 -1.72 -10.74 -35.61
C ALA A 43 -1.02 -12.07 -35.92
N ARG A 44 -1.51 -12.86 -36.89
CA ARG A 44 -1.05 -14.25 -37.13
C ARG A 44 -0.07 -14.40 -38.30
N GLU A 45 -0.18 -13.57 -39.33
CA GLU A 45 0.71 -13.69 -40.50
C GLU A 45 2.13 -13.21 -40.12
N PRO A 46 3.22 -13.86 -40.57
CA PRO A 46 4.58 -13.39 -40.32
C PRO A 46 4.87 -12.03 -40.98
N GLY A 47 5.77 -11.25 -40.39
CA GLY A 47 6.19 -9.93 -40.90
C GLY A 47 7.52 -9.95 -41.66
N ASP A 48 7.91 -11.09 -42.22
CA ASP A 48 9.30 -11.37 -42.61
C ASP A 48 9.74 -10.67 -43.92
N THR A 49 8.81 -10.02 -44.62
CA THR A 49 9.10 -9.27 -45.86
C THR A 49 8.55 -7.84 -45.79
N LEU A 50 9.21 -6.91 -46.49
CA LEU A 50 8.73 -5.53 -46.59
C LEU A 50 7.31 -5.44 -47.17
N ALA A 51 6.96 -6.31 -48.13
CA ALA A 51 5.63 -6.37 -48.71
C ALA A 51 4.58 -6.80 -47.67
N ALA A 52 4.88 -7.82 -46.85
CA ALA A 52 3.99 -8.25 -45.77
C ALA A 52 3.79 -7.16 -44.71
N VAL A 53 4.85 -6.44 -44.35
CA VAL A 53 4.75 -5.30 -43.41
C VAL A 53 3.87 -4.18 -43.97
N ARG A 54 4.05 -3.80 -45.24
CA ARG A 54 3.23 -2.77 -45.91
C ARG A 54 1.76 -3.16 -46.02
N GLU A 55 1.47 -4.44 -46.29
CA GLU A 55 0.09 -4.92 -46.34
C GLU A 55 -0.57 -4.84 -44.95
N LYS A 56 0.14 -5.25 -43.89
CA LYS A 56 -0.35 -5.09 -42.51
C LYS A 56 -0.61 -3.64 -42.13
N GLU A 57 0.28 -2.73 -42.53
CA GLU A 57 0.11 -1.29 -42.33
C GLU A 57 -1.17 -0.79 -43.01
N HIS A 58 -1.39 -1.13 -44.27
CA HIS A 58 -2.59 -0.75 -45.02
C HIS A 58 -3.88 -1.32 -44.41
N LEU A 59 -3.89 -2.58 -43.94
CA LEU A 59 -5.03 -3.17 -43.24
C LEU A 59 -5.32 -2.47 -41.90
N LEU A 60 -4.27 -2.09 -41.16
CA LEU A 60 -4.39 -1.36 -39.90
C LEU A 60 -4.95 0.05 -40.12
N GLU A 61 -4.45 0.78 -41.12
CA GLU A 61 -4.89 2.13 -41.46
C GLU A 61 -6.38 2.15 -41.86
N ARG A 62 -6.81 1.20 -42.69
CA ARG A 62 -8.22 1.09 -43.11
C ARG A 62 -9.18 0.97 -41.93
N SER A 63 -8.87 0.08 -40.99
CA SER A 63 -9.72 -0.19 -39.82
C SER A 63 -9.64 0.92 -38.76
N SER A 64 -8.46 1.50 -38.56
CA SER A 64 -8.18 2.48 -37.48
C SER A 64 -8.37 3.94 -37.91
N SER A 65 -8.60 4.21 -39.20
CA SER A 65 -8.87 5.56 -39.69
C SER A 65 -10.07 6.20 -38.96
N PRO A 66 -10.13 7.54 -38.82
CA PRO A 66 -11.24 8.20 -38.12
C PRO A 66 -12.65 7.89 -38.65
N ARG A 67 -12.76 7.44 -39.91
CA ARG A 67 -14.01 7.02 -40.54
C ARG A 67 -14.21 5.50 -40.55
N GLY A 68 -13.15 4.73 -40.28
CA GLY A 68 -13.20 3.27 -40.11
C GLY A 68 -13.97 2.87 -38.85
N SER A 69 -14.44 1.62 -38.79
CA SER A 69 -15.29 1.15 -37.69
C SER A 69 -14.63 1.32 -36.32
N LEU A 70 -13.35 0.96 -36.15
CA LEU A 70 -12.65 1.16 -34.88
C LEU A 70 -12.46 2.64 -34.55
N GLY A 71 -12.19 3.48 -35.55
CA GLY A 71 -12.04 4.92 -35.35
C GLY A 71 -13.31 5.57 -34.81
N ARG A 72 -14.49 5.16 -35.30
CA ARG A 72 -15.79 5.63 -34.80
C ARG A 72 -16.02 5.21 -33.35
N TRP A 73 -15.82 3.94 -33.03
CA TRP A 73 -15.97 3.44 -31.65
C TRP A 73 -14.95 4.02 -30.67
N ARG A 74 -13.72 4.25 -31.12
CA ARG A 74 -12.69 4.98 -30.35
C ARG A 74 -13.14 6.40 -30.02
N ALA A 75 -13.76 7.10 -30.98
CA ALA A 75 -14.28 8.44 -30.74
C ALA A 75 -15.47 8.45 -29.76
N VAL A 76 -16.33 7.42 -29.78
CA VAL A 76 -17.38 7.23 -28.75
C VAL A 76 -16.77 6.98 -27.38
N ALA A 77 -15.73 6.14 -27.29
CA ALA A 77 -15.03 5.87 -26.03
C ALA A 77 -14.28 7.12 -25.51
N ASP A 78 -13.72 7.93 -26.40
CA ASP A 78 -13.13 9.24 -26.08
C ASP A 78 -14.17 10.21 -25.51
N LEU A 79 -15.36 10.28 -26.11
CA LEU A 79 -16.48 11.08 -25.59
C LEU A 79 -16.87 10.62 -24.18
N TRP A 80 -16.94 9.31 -23.96
CA TRP A 80 -17.27 8.76 -22.65
C TRP A 80 -16.23 9.13 -21.60
N CYS A 81 -14.95 8.82 -21.83
CA CYS A 81 -13.87 9.19 -20.91
C CYS A 81 -13.83 10.71 -20.70
N GLY A 82 -14.02 11.50 -21.76
CA GLY A 82 -14.01 12.96 -21.75
C GLY A 82 -14.95 13.58 -20.71
N CYS A 83 -16.07 12.92 -20.39
CA CYS A 83 -17.05 13.37 -19.39
C CYS A 83 -16.44 13.67 -18.00
N TRP A 84 -15.31 13.05 -17.65
CA TRP A 84 -14.61 13.31 -16.38
C TRP A 84 -13.53 14.39 -16.46
N PHE A 85 -13.09 14.75 -17.67
CA PHE A 85 -11.94 15.62 -17.92
C PHE A 85 -12.32 16.97 -18.56
N TRP A 86 -13.58 17.13 -18.94
CA TRP A 86 -14.16 18.40 -19.38
C TRP A 86 -14.30 19.40 -18.23
N PRO A 87 -14.43 20.70 -18.52
CA PRO A 87 -14.73 21.71 -17.50
C PRO A 87 -16.04 21.41 -16.75
N GLU A 88 -16.11 21.71 -15.44
CA GLU A 88 -17.24 21.32 -14.58
C GLU A 88 -18.59 21.92 -15.04
N ASP A 89 -18.56 23.03 -15.77
CA ASP A 89 -19.72 23.73 -16.32
C ASP A 89 -20.10 23.25 -17.74
N GLU A 90 -19.38 22.27 -18.28
CA GLU A 90 -19.46 21.81 -19.68
C GLU A 90 -19.49 20.28 -19.80
N ALA A 91 -20.18 19.55 -18.92
CA ALA A 91 -20.49 18.15 -19.20
C ALA A 91 -21.79 18.05 -20.03
N PRO A 92 -21.84 17.27 -21.13
CA PRO A 92 -23.05 17.08 -21.91
C PRO A 92 -24.10 16.34 -21.06
N SER A 93 -25.36 16.70 -21.30
CA SER A 93 -26.49 15.95 -20.76
C SER A 93 -26.51 14.52 -21.33
N PRO A 94 -27.19 13.54 -20.69
CA PRO A 94 -27.32 12.20 -21.27
C PRO A 94 -27.91 12.23 -22.69
N GLN A 95 -28.87 13.12 -22.96
CA GLN A 95 -29.46 13.29 -24.29
C GLN A 95 -28.44 13.83 -25.30
N THR A 96 -27.62 14.81 -24.88
CA THR A 96 -26.53 15.34 -25.71
C THR A 96 -25.51 14.26 -26.00
N PHE A 97 -25.14 13.45 -25.00
CA PHE A 97 -24.21 12.34 -25.17
C PHE A 97 -24.75 11.31 -26.19
N ALA A 98 -26.01 10.89 -26.05
CA ALA A 98 -26.64 9.96 -26.99
C ALA A 98 -26.62 10.49 -28.43
N ALA A 99 -26.99 11.76 -28.63
CA ALA A 99 -26.99 12.37 -29.96
C ALA A 99 -25.58 12.56 -30.56
N LEU A 100 -24.53 12.65 -29.73
CA LEU A 100 -23.13 12.64 -30.19
C LEU A 100 -22.67 11.23 -30.57
N THR A 101 -23.10 10.21 -29.83
CA THR A 101 -22.85 8.80 -30.17
C THR A 101 -23.51 8.43 -31.51
N ASP A 102 -24.78 8.77 -31.71
CA ASP A 102 -25.50 8.53 -32.97
C ASP A 102 -24.80 9.20 -34.16
N TYR A 103 -24.32 10.44 -33.97
CA TYR A 103 -23.54 11.13 -34.99
C TYR A 103 -22.25 10.39 -35.32
N GLN A 104 -21.54 9.91 -34.29
CA GLN A 104 -20.25 9.28 -34.46
C GLN A 104 -20.35 7.90 -35.11
N LEU A 105 -21.44 7.16 -34.88
CA LEU A 105 -21.68 5.84 -35.44
C LEU A 105 -22.38 5.88 -36.79
N HIS A 106 -23.42 6.72 -36.95
CA HIS A 106 -24.31 6.73 -38.11
C HIS A 106 -24.22 7.98 -38.99
N GLY A 107 -23.47 9.00 -38.56
CA GLY A 107 -23.29 10.26 -39.31
C GLY A 107 -24.46 11.25 -39.22
N HIS A 108 -25.48 10.97 -38.39
CA HIS A 108 -26.67 11.81 -38.24
C HIS A 108 -26.90 12.16 -36.76
N SER A 109 -27.36 13.38 -36.47
CA SER A 109 -27.66 13.84 -35.11
C SER A 109 -28.92 14.68 -35.07
N ALA A 110 -29.66 14.61 -33.96
CA ALA A 110 -30.72 15.55 -33.65
C ALA A 110 -30.18 16.93 -33.20
N LEU A 111 -28.87 17.05 -32.94
CA LEU A 111 -28.23 18.30 -32.56
C LEU A 111 -27.79 19.11 -33.78
N PRO A 112 -27.86 20.46 -33.73
CA PRO A 112 -27.25 21.33 -34.73
C PRO A 112 -25.75 21.00 -34.94
N SER A 113 -25.28 21.03 -36.20
CA SER A 113 -23.90 20.69 -36.57
C SER A 113 -22.85 21.47 -35.77
N ALA A 114 -23.07 22.76 -35.54
CA ALA A 114 -22.16 23.59 -34.73
C ALA A 114 -21.99 23.09 -33.28
N ILE A 115 -23.04 22.49 -32.69
CA ILE A 115 -22.98 21.92 -31.34
C ILE A 115 -22.22 20.59 -31.37
N VAL A 116 -22.50 19.73 -32.36
CA VAL A 116 -21.77 18.48 -32.58
C VAL A 116 -20.28 18.75 -32.75
N ASP A 117 -19.92 19.66 -33.66
CA ASP A 117 -18.53 20.03 -33.96
C ASP A 117 -17.80 20.56 -32.72
N ARG A 118 -18.47 21.39 -31.91
CA ARG A 118 -17.91 21.88 -30.64
C ARG A 118 -17.54 20.73 -29.72
N TRP A 119 -18.48 19.83 -29.44
CA TRP A 119 -18.26 18.72 -28.50
C TRP A 119 -17.22 17.73 -29.00
N LEU A 120 -17.24 17.37 -30.29
CA LEU A 120 -16.23 16.49 -30.87
C LEU A 120 -14.84 17.12 -30.82
N ASN A 121 -14.71 18.45 -31.03
CA ASN A 121 -13.42 19.13 -30.86
C ASN A 121 -12.95 19.13 -29.40
N ILE A 122 -13.84 19.35 -28.44
CA ILE A 122 -13.49 19.28 -27.02
C ILE A 122 -13.05 17.85 -26.65
N SER A 123 -13.77 16.83 -27.13
CA SER A 123 -13.43 15.41 -26.95
C SER A 123 -12.04 15.10 -27.49
N ARG A 124 -11.78 15.40 -28.77
CA ARG A 124 -10.46 15.17 -29.41
C ARG A 124 -9.30 15.87 -28.70
N ARG A 125 -9.49 17.13 -28.28
CA ARG A 125 -8.46 17.86 -27.51
C ARG A 125 -8.21 17.21 -26.15
N THR A 126 -9.27 16.74 -25.51
CA THR A 126 -9.19 16.09 -24.19
C THR A 126 -8.53 14.72 -24.29
N SER A 127 -8.93 13.88 -25.26
CA SER A 127 -8.33 12.56 -25.46
C SER A 127 -6.85 12.65 -25.85
N HIS A 128 -6.46 13.63 -26.67
CA HIS A 128 -5.06 13.88 -26.98
C HIS A 128 -4.27 14.39 -25.76
N ARG A 129 -4.85 15.31 -24.95
CA ARG A 129 -4.18 15.84 -23.76
C ARG A 129 -3.99 14.79 -22.68
N GLU A 130 -5.00 13.97 -22.41
CA GLU A 130 -4.97 12.94 -21.38
C GLU A 130 -4.47 11.58 -21.88
N GLN A 131 -4.20 11.46 -23.18
CA GLN A 131 -3.72 10.24 -23.85
C GLN A 131 -4.61 9.03 -23.59
N PHE A 132 -5.91 9.15 -23.89
CA PHE A 132 -6.84 8.03 -23.73
C PHE A 132 -6.43 6.84 -24.59
N PHE A 133 -6.56 5.64 -24.02
CA PHE A 133 -6.18 4.39 -24.66
C PHE A 133 -7.24 3.32 -24.40
N HIS A 134 -7.88 2.84 -25.47
CA HIS A 134 -9.02 1.93 -25.40
C HIS A 134 -8.62 0.54 -25.89
N TRP A 135 -8.16 -0.31 -24.96
CA TRP A 135 -7.56 -1.62 -25.26
C TRP A 135 -8.38 -2.50 -26.22
N ILE A 136 -9.71 -2.55 -26.07
CA ILE A 136 -10.58 -3.33 -26.96
C ILE A 136 -10.65 -2.78 -28.38
N CYS A 137 -10.45 -1.47 -28.57
CA CYS A 137 -10.40 -0.86 -29.90
C CYS A 137 -9.01 -1.02 -30.54
N GLU A 138 -7.95 -1.08 -29.75
CA GLU A 138 -6.57 -1.24 -30.27
C GLU A 138 -6.22 -2.70 -30.54
N PHE A 139 -6.74 -3.63 -29.72
CA PHE A 139 -6.46 -5.06 -29.78
C PHE A 139 -7.74 -5.90 -29.62
N PRO A 140 -8.75 -5.73 -30.49
CA PRO A 140 -10.01 -6.46 -30.36
C PRO A 140 -9.80 -7.98 -30.35
N GLU A 141 -8.83 -8.49 -31.11
CA GLU A 141 -8.48 -9.92 -31.19
C GLU A 141 -8.03 -10.54 -29.85
N ALA A 142 -7.65 -9.73 -28.86
CA ALA A 142 -7.34 -10.21 -27.51
C ALA A 142 -8.60 -10.44 -26.66
N PHE A 143 -9.76 -9.92 -27.06
CA PHE A 143 -10.98 -9.93 -26.25
C PHE A 143 -12.15 -10.66 -26.92
N VAL A 144 -12.19 -10.73 -28.25
CA VAL A 144 -13.26 -11.37 -29.02
C VAL A 144 -12.71 -12.35 -30.07
N ASP A 145 -13.53 -13.33 -30.45
CA ASP A 145 -13.23 -14.28 -31.53
C ASP A 145 -13.46 -13.66 -32.92
N VAL A 146 -13.25 -14.45 -34.00
CA VAL A 146 -13.42 -13.99 -35.39
C VAL A 146 -14.87 -13.59 -35.71
N ASP A 147 -15.84 -14.11 -34.96
CA ASP A 147 -17.26 -13.81 -35.09
C ASP A 147 -17.69 -12.66 -34.16
N GLY A 148 -16.74 -11.96 -33.53
CA GLY A 148 -16.99 -10.82 -32.66
C GLY A 148 -17.69 -11.18 -31.35
N ARG A 149 -17.68 -12.45 -30.95
CA ARG A 149 -18.19 -12.90 -29.65
C ARG A 149 -17.06 -12.83 -28.62
N SER A 150 -17.37 -12.48 -27.38
CA SER A 150 -16.35 -12.48 -26.32
C SER A 150 -15.69 -13.85 -26.19
N LEU A 151 -14.36 -13.84 -26.07
CA LEU A 151 -13.61 -15.05 -25.76
C LEU A 151 -14.04 -15.60 -24.40
N VAL A 152 -13.87 -16.92 -24.22
CA VAL A 152 -14.12 -17.59 -22.92
C VAL A 152 -13.24 -16.98 -21.83
N GLU A 153 -11.99 -16.66 -22.18
CA GLU A 153 -11.00 -16.02 -21.31
C GLU A 153 -10.40 -14.81 -22.04
N PRO A 154 -11.07 -13.65 -22.04
CA PRO A 154 -10.61 -12.48 -22.78
C PRO A 154 -9.43 -11.80 -22.07
N GLY A 155 -8.51 -11.24 -22.85
CA GLY A 155 -7.31 -10.53 -22.40
C GLY A 155 -6.01 -11.06 -23.00
N PHE A 156 -4.90 -10.41 -22.65
CA PHE A 156 -3.56 -10.78 -23.12
C PHE A 156 -3.04 -12.04 -22.44
N ASP A 157 -2.25 -12.83 -23.16
CA ASP A 157 -1.54 -14.00 -22.63
C ASP A 157 -0.57 -13.64 -21.49
N ALA A 158 0.07 -12.48 -21.58
CA ALA A 158 0.91 -11.97 -20.52
C ALA A 158 0.90 -10.43 -20.47
N VAL A 159 1.00 -9.88 -19.27
CA VAL A 159 1.24 -8.45 -19.04
C VAL A 159 2.48 -8.30 -18.17
N ILE A 160 3.46 -7.54 -18.67
CA ILE A 160 4.71 -7.25 -17.99
C ILE A 160 4.87 -5.74 -17.85
N GLY A 161 5.27 -5.24 -16.68
CA GLY A 161 5.46 -3.80 -16.54
C GLY A 161 6.15 -3.31 -15.27
N ASN A 162 6.55 -2.05 -15.32
CA ASN A 162 7.01 -1.25 -14.18
C ASN A 162 6.11 0.00 -14.09
N PRO A 163 4.95 -0.07 -13.40
CA PRO A 163 4.03 1.05 -13.30
C PRO A 163 4.65 2.26 -12.56
N PRO A 164 4.07 3.46 -12.72
CA PRO A 164 4.49 4.65 -11.95
C PRO A 164 4.21 4.46 -10.45
N TRP A 165 5.14 4.93 -9.61
CA TRP A 165 5.07 4.77 -8.14
C TRP A 165 4.56 6.02 -7.40
N ASP A 166 4.01 6.97 -8.16
CA ASP A 166 3.52 8.24 -7.62
C ASP A 166 2.10 8.11 -7.05
N MET A 167 1.83 8.91 -6.02
CA MET A 167 0.48 9.16 -5.56
C MET A 167 -0.14 10.30 -6.38
N LEU A 168 -1.40 10.15 -6.77
CA LEU A 168 -2.16 11.27 -7.32
C LEU A 168 -2.39 12.31 -6.22
N ARG A 169 -1.55 13.35 -6.22
CA ARG A 169 -1.64 14.49 -5.33
C ARG A 169 -2.04 15.74 -6.09
N ALA A 170 -2.83 16.58 -5.42
CA ALA A 170 -3.06 17.94 -5.85
C ALA A 170 -1.89 18.79 -5.31
N ASP A 171 -0.82 18.96 -6.09
CA ASP A 171 0.37 19.66 -5.60
C ASP A 171 0.05 21.10 -5.16
N PRO A 172 0.59 21.60 -4.03
CA PRO A 172 0.07 22.83 -3.46
C PRO A 172 0.31 24.12 -4.25
N GLY A 173 1.20 24.10 -5.25
CA GLY A 173 1.71 25.30 -5.91
C GLY A 173 1.21 25.57 -7.34
N VAL A 174 0.57 24.60 -8.01
CA VAL A 174 0.17 24.74 -9.42
C VAL A 174 -1.31 24.41 -9.57
N ALA A 175 -2.13 25.43 -9.84
CA ALA A 175 -3.58 25.28 -9.96
C ALA A 175 -4.00 24.27 -11.06
N GLY A 176 -3.19 24.12 -12.11
CA GLY A 176 -3.39 23.15 -13.19
C GLY A 176 -3.26 21.69 -12.75
N ASP A 177 -2.22 21.36 -12.00
CA ASP A 177 -1.94 19.98 -11.56
C ASP A 177 -2.97 19.48 -10.55
N ARG A 178 -3.44 20.38 -9.67
CA ARG A 178 -4.53 20.07 -8.72
C ARG A 178 -5.81 19.63 -9.43
N ARG A 179 -6.16 20.31 -10.53
CA ARG A 179 -7.38 20.02 -11.30
C ARG A 179 -7.26 18.67 -12.01
N SER A 180 -6.15 18.41 -12.69
CA SER A 180 -5.91 17.14 -13.40
C SER A 180 -5.91 15.94 -12.44
N ALA A 181 -5.21 16.04 -11.30
CA ALA A 181 -5.20 15.00 -10.28
C ALA A 181 -6.60 14.72 -9.70
N GLY A 182 -7.40 15.78 -9.50
CA GLY A 182 -8.79 15.68 -9.06
C GLY A 182 -9.69 14.96 -10.07
N GLN A 183 -9.58 15.31 -11.35
CA GLN A 183 -10.34 14.67 -12.44
C GLN A 183 -10.00 13.18 -12.59
N ARG A 184 -8.70 12.81 -12.55
CA ARG A 184 -8.26 11.41 -12.58
C ARG A 184 -8.75 10.61 -11.38
N THR A 185 -8.64 11.18 -10.19
CA THR A 185 -9.15 10.55 -8.96
C THR A 185 -10.65 10.29 -9.06
N ARG A 186 -11.39 11.27 -9.60
CA ARG A 186 -12.83 11.13 -9.83
C ARG A 186 -13.15 10.05 -10.85
N PHE A 187 -12.47 10.03 -12.00
CA PHE A 187 -12.62 8.96 -12.99
C PHE A 187 -12.42 7.57 -12.35
N ILE A 188 -11.32 7.37 -11.62
CA ILE A 188 -11.00 6.08 -10.99
C ILE A 188 -12.09 5.64 -9.99
N LYS A 189 -12.67 6.58 -9.23
CA LYS A 189 -13.70 6.28 -8.23
C LYS A 189 -15.11 6.12 -8.82
N ASP A 190 -15.45 6.91 -9.83
CA ASP A 190 -16.82 7.00 -10.36
C ASP A 190 -17.12 5.96 -11.45
N THR A 191 -16.10 5.46 -12.18
CA THR A 191 -16.31 4.55 -13.32
C THR A 191 -16.69 3.13 -12.91
N GLY A 192 -16.38 2.72 -11.69
CA GLY A 192 -16.57 1.33 -11.22
C GLY A 192 -15.57 0.33 -11.81
N THR A 193 -14.64 0.77 -12.66
CA THR A 193 -13.57 -0.04 -13.24
C THR A 193 -12.54 -0.47 -12.19
N TYR A 194 -12.24 0.38 -11.23
CA TYR A 194 -11.26 0.13 -10.17
C TYR A 194 -11.97 -0.05 -8.83
N ARG A 195 -11.76 -1.20 -8.19
CA ARG A 195 -12.47 -1.62 -6.98
C ARG A 195 -11.52 -1.88 -5.82
N ALA A 196 -10.23 -2.06 -6.11
CA ALA A 196 -9.22 -2.34 -5.10
C ALA A 196 -8.64 -1.09 -4.43
N GLN A 197 -9.21 0.09 -4.68
CA GLN A 197 -8.74 1.35 -4.10
C GLN A 197 -9.04 1.44 -2.61
N SER A 198 -8.11 2.00 -1.84
CA SER A 198 -8.35 2.34 -0.43
C SER A 198 -9.10 3.68 -0.29
N ASP A 199 -9.58 3.97 0.91
CA ASP A 199 -10.30 5.22 1.21
C ASP A 199 -9.37 6.45 1.23
N GLY A 200 -8.05 6.24 1.09
CA GLY A 200 -7.02 7.28 1.06
C GLY A 200 -6.75 7.91 -0.31
N HIS A 201 -5.54 8.45 -0.47
CA HIS A 201 -5.06 8.95 -1.76
C HIS A 201 -4.84 7.79 -2.74
N VAL A 202 -5.18 8.03 -4.01
CA VAL A 202 -4.98 7.04 -5.07
C VAL A 202 -3.49 6.90 -5.36
N ASN A 203 -2.99 5.67 -5.30
CA ASN A 203 -1.62 5.34 -5.64
C ASN A 203 -1.57 4.66 -7.01
N LEU A 204 -0.82 5.21 -7.96
CA LEU A 204 -0.92 4.79 -9.36
C LEU A 204 -0.49 3.34 -9.56
N TYR A 205 0.51 2.84 -8.85
CA TYR A 205 0.91 1.44 -8.99
C TYR A 205 -0.23 0.46 -8.64
N GLN A 206 -1.13 0.83 -7.71
CA GLN A 206 -2.26 -0.03 -7.33
C GLN A 206 -3.31 -0.06 -8.45
N VAL A 207 -3.57 1.09 -9.06
CA VAL A 207 -4.47 1.23 -10.22
C VAL A 207 -3.94 0.46 -11.42
N PHE A 208 -2.63 0.57 -11.69
CA PHE A 208 -1.98 -0.15 -12.78
C PHE A 208 -1.90 -1.65 -12.52
N LEU A 209 -1.64 -2.09 -11.28
CA LEU A 209 -1.68 -3.51 -10.92
C LEU A 209 -3.09 -4.08 -11.15
N GLU A 210 -4.12 -3.40 -10.65
CA GLU A 210 -5.50 -3.80 -10.90
C GLU A 210 -5.80 -3.83 -12.40
N ARG A 211 -5.33 -2.83 -13.16
CA ARG A 211 -5.50 -2.78 -14.62
C ARG A 211 -4.75 -3.88 -15.36
N ALA A 212 -3.56 -4.25 -14.91
CA ALA A 212 -2.76 -5.31 -15.52
C ALA A 212 -3.40 -6.68 -15.29
N MET A 213 -3.86 -6.94 -14.06
CA MET A 213 -4.65 -8.13 -13.73
C MET A 213 -5.94 -8.18 -14.53
N GLN A 214 -6.53 -7.01 -14.76
CA GLN A 214 -7.66 -6.84 -15.63
C GLN A 214 -7.27 -7.27 -17.07
N LEU A 215 -6.31 -6.62 -17.68
CA LEU A 215 -6.00 -6.87 -19.10
C LEU A 215 -5.45 -8.27 -19.41
N THR A 216 -5.05 -9.04 -18.40
CA THR A 216 -4.50 -10.39 -18.58
C THR A 216 -5.62 -11.43 -18.52
N ARG A 217 -5.70 -12.32 -19.51
CA ARG A 217 -6.70 -13.39 -19.51
C ARG A 217 -6.50 -14.37 -18.36
N ARG A 218 -7.54 -15.12 -17.97
CA ARG A 218 -7.36 -16.24 -17.03
C ARG A 218 -6.41 -17.29 -17.61
N GLY A 219 -5.57 -17.84 -16.76
CA GLY A 219 -4.43 -18.67 -17.14
C GLY A 219 -3.27 -17.90 -17.77
N GLY A 220 -3.42 -16.59 -18.01
CA GLY A 220 -2.35 -15.71 -18.48
C GLY A 220 -1.39 -15.30 -17.36
N ARG A 221 -0.23 -14.75 -17.75
CA ARG A 221 0.90 -14.46 -16.85
C ARG A 221 1.03 -12.96 -16.56
N LEU A 222 1.22 -12.63 -15.29
CA LEU A 222 1.50 -11.27 -14.84
C LEU A 222 2.93 -11.20 -14.30
N GLY A 223 3.70 -10.21 -14.73
CA GLY A 223 5.04 -9.91 -14.20
C GLY A 223 5.19 -8.42 -13.94
N ILE A 224 5.29 -7.99 -12.69
CA ILE A 224 5.20 -6.56 -12.37
C ILE A 224 6.17 -6.12 -11.28
N VAL A 225 6.81 -4.97 -11.49
CA VAL A 225 7.68 -4.31 -10.52
C VAL A 225 6.86 -3.32 -9.70
N LEU A 226 6.82 -3.46 -8.38
CA LEU A 226 6.00 -2.63 -7.51
C LEU A 226 6.84 -2.05 -6.36
N PRO A 227 6.47 -0.89 -5.81
CA PRO A 227 7.07 -0.45 -4.55
C PRO A 227 6.68 -1.43 -3.44
N SER A 228 7.62 -1.71 -2.54
CA SER A 228 7.43 -2.66 -1.42
C SER A 228 6.23 -2.34 -0.51
N GLY A 229 5.73 -1.10 -0.53
CA GLY A 229 4.49 -0.72 0.16
C GLY A 229 3.27 -1.57 -0.24
N VAL A 230 3.26 -2.19 -1.43
CA VAL A 230 2.21 -3.16 -1.79
C VAL A 230 2.13 -4.31 -0.78
N MET A 231 3.25 -4.73 -0.18
CA MET A 231 3.30 -5.83 0.77
C MET A 231 2.74 -5.48 2.15
N THR A 232 3.00 -4.27 2.65
CA THR A 232 2.81 -3.96 4.08
C THR A 232 1.84 -2.79 4.34
N ASP A 233 1.69 -1.86 3.40
CA ASP A 233 0.87 -0.66 3.62
C ASP A 233 -0.60 -1.02 3.80
N GLN A 234 -1.28 -0.34 4.72
CA GLN A 234 -2.70 -0.54 4.97
C GLN A 234 -3.57 -0.20 3.76
N GLY A 235 -3.19 0.86 3.02
CA GLY A 235 -3.86 1.26 1.78
C GLY A 235 -3.76 0.24 0.65
N SER A 236 -2.93 -0.79 0.79
CA SER A 236 -2.75 -1.86 -0.19
C SER A 236 -3.51 -3.15 0.17
N SER A 237 -4.28 -3.18 1.26
CA SER A 237 -5.00 -4.38 1.71
C SER A 237 -5.97 -4.95 0.66
N ARG A 238 -6.76 -4.08 0.01
CA ARG A 238 -7.72 -4.50 -1.03
C ARG A 238 -7.03 -5.05 -2.28
N ILE A 239 -5.94 -4.42 -2.73
CA ILE A 239 -5.19 -4.91 -3.89
C ILE A 239 -4.42 -6.20 -3.57
N ARG A 240 -3.88 -6.36 -2.35
CA ARG A 240 -3.30 -7.63 -1.89
C ARG A 240 -4.34 -8.74 -1.88
N ARG A 241 -5.53 -8.48 -1.34
CA ARG A 241 -6.63 -9.45 -1.34
C ARG A 241 -7.02 -9.86 -2.75
N LEU A 242 -7.09 -8.89 -3.67
CA LEU A 242 -7.40 -9.17 -5.06
C LEU A 242 -6.29 -10.02 -5.71
N LEU A 243 -5.01 -9.72 -5.45
CA LEU A 243 -3.88 -10.55 -5.90
C LEU A 243 -3.95 -11.99 -5.36
N LEU A 244 -4.20 -12.18 -4.06
CA LEU A 244 -4.22 -13.50 -3.43
C LEU A 244 -5.46 -14.33 -3.81
N ASN A 245 -6.62 -13.69 -4.01
CA ASN A 245 -7.89 -14.40 -4.25
C ASN A 245 -8.26 -14.53 -5.73
N ARG A 246 -7.55 -13.83 -6.63
CA ARG A 246 -7.82 -13.89 -8.08
C ARG A 246 -6.62 -14.33 -8.90
N CYS A 247 -5.51 -14.64 -8.25
CA CYS A 247 -4.32 -15.16 -8.90
C CYS A 247 -3.70 -16.28 -8.10
N GLN A 248 -2.95 -17.12 -8.81
CA GLN A 248 -1.92 -17.96 -8.24
C GLN A 248 -0.61 -17.17 -8.29
N THR A 249 -0.22 -16.54 -7.19
CA THR A 249 1.03 -15.78 -7.09
C THR A 249 2.20 -16.73 -6.92
N ASP A 250 3.01 -16.87 -7.97
CA ASP A 250 4.10 -17.85 -7.99
C ASP A 250 5.27 -17.37 -7.13
N SER A 251 5.67 -16.09 -7.30
CA SER A 251 6.83 -15.56 -6.61
C SER A 251 6.78 -14.08 -6.25
N LEU A 252 7.46 -13.76 -5.14
CA LEU A 252 7.76 -12.42 -4.66
C LEU A 252 9.26 -12.28 -4.41
N ILE A 253 9.91 -11.37 -5.14
CA ILE A 253 11.34 -11.09 -4.98
C ILE A 253 11.52 -9.63 -4.54
N VAL A 254 12.02 -9.42 -3.32
CA VAL A 254 12.18 -8.08 -2.73
C VAL A 254 13.62 -7.61 -2.84
N PHE A 255 13.80 -6.45 -3.48
CA PHE A 255 15.08 -5.76 -3.62
C PHE A 255 15.17 -4.54 -2.70
N GLU A 256 16.34 -4.35 -2.09
CA GLU A 256 16.76 -3.12 -1.43
C GLU A 256 17.59 -2.27 -2.40
N ASN A 257 17.16 -1.04 -2.70
CA ASN A 257 17.86 -0.16 -3.65
C ASN A 257 19.15 0.47 -3.09
N ARG A 258 19.85 -0.19 -2.15
CA ARG A 258 21.05 0.38 -1.49
C ARG A 258 22.16 0.68 -2.48
N ASP A 259 22.33 -0.21 -3.45
CA ASP A 259 23.37 -0.16 -4.48
C ASP A 259 22.85 0.51 -5.76
N ARG A 260 21.71 1.22 -5.69
CA ARG A 260 21.10 2.03 -6.76
C ARG A 260 20.81 1.25 -8.05
N ILE A 261 20.17 0.09 -7.91
CA ILE A 261 19.57 -0.66 -9.04
C ILE A 261 18.70 0.27 -9.90
N PHE A 262 17.87 1.10 -9.26
CA PHE A 262 17.16 2.21 -9.89
C PHE A 262 17.76 3.56 -9.44
N PRO A 263 17.71 4.60 -10.30
CA PRO A 263 18.19 5.96 -10.01
C PRO A 263 17.22 6.74 -9.10
N ILE A 264 16.79 6.12 -8.01
CA ILE A 264 15.87 6.66 -6.99
C ILE A 264 16.54 6.59 -5.61
N HIS A 265 15.86 7.08 -4.57
CA HIS A 265 16.44 7.11 -3.23
C HIS A 265 16.85 5.71 -2.75
N ARG A 266 18.06 5.60 -2.17
CA ARG A 266 18.67 4.31 -1.76
C ARG A 266 17.90 3.51 -0.70
N SER A 267 16.98 4.17 0.01
CA SER A 267 16.15 3.53 1.05
C SER A 267 14.87 2.92 0.49
N VAL A 268 14.57 3.13 -0.80
CA VAL A 268 13.38 2.55 -1.43
C VAL A 268 13.62 1.05 -1.63
N LYS A 269 12.61 0.25 -1.28
CA LYS A 269 12.56 -1.17 -1.63
C LYS A 269 11.46 -1.39 -2.65
N PHE A 270 11.67 -2.32 -3.57
CA PHE A 270 10.71 -2.72 -4.58
C PHE A 270 10.59 -4.24 -4.62
N VAL A 271 9.49 -4.74 -5.19
CA VAL A 271 9.17 -6.15 -5.27
C VAL A 271 8.84 -6.52 -6.72
N LEU A 272 9.41 -7.62 -7.19
CA LEU A 272 9.00 -8.30 -8.41
C LEU A 272 7.92 -9.31 -8.04
N VAL A 273 6.76 -9.19 -8.67
CA VAL A 273 5.63 -10.11 -8.49
C VAL A 273 5.42 -10.86 -9.79
N THR A 274 5.39 -12.20 -9.71
CA THR A 274 4.93 -13.04 -10.82
C THR A 274 3.69 -13.82 -10.40
N SER A 275 2.70 -13.89 -11.29
CA SER A 275 1.43 -14.57 -10.98
C SER A 275 0.77 -15.14 -12.24
N THR A 276 -0.03 -16.18 -12.08
CA THR A 276 -1.03 -16.60 -13.07
C THR A 276 -2.39 -16.02 -12.70
N ILE A 277 -3.10 -15.42 -13.65
CA ILE A 277 -4.47 -14.93 -13.42
C ILE A 277 -5.44 -16.10 -13.31
N GLY A 278 -6.36 -16.02 -12.35
CA GLY A 278 -7.29 -17.10 -12.02
C GLY A 278 -6.81 -17.96 -10.86
N GLY A 279 -7.75 -18.68 -10.27
CA GLY A 279 -7.50 -19.44 -9.04
C GLY A 279 -7.27 -18.55 -7.82
N GLU A 280 -6.84 -19.19 -6.73
CA GLU A 280 -6.46 -18.56 -5.47
C GLU A 280 -5.03 -18.98 -5.13
N THR A 281 -4.28 -18.09 -4.49
CA THR A 281 -2.92 -18.36 -4.03
C THR A 281 -2.97 -19.24 -2.79
N SER A 282 -2.44 -20.47 -2.87
CA SER A 282 -2.24 -21.35 -1.71
C SER A 282 -0.99 -20.97 -0.93
N ASP A 283 0.09 -20.75 -1.68
CA ASP A 283 1.42 -20.42 -1.20
C ASP A 283 2.20 -19.69 -2.28
N MET A 284 3.26 -19.01 -1.87
CA MET A 284 4.11 -18.20 -2.73
C MET A 284 5.58 -18.44 -2.41
N SER A 285 6.40 -18.43 -3.45
CA SER A 285 7.84 -18.61 -3.34
C SER A 285 8.51 -17.25 -3.17
N CYS A 286 9.31 -17.07 -2.12
CA CYS A 286 9.80 -15.77 -1.71
C CYS A 286 11.32 -15.74 -1.62
N ARG A 287 11.90 -14.63 -2.07
CA ARG A 287 13.30 -14.25 -1.89
C ARG A 287 13.34 -12.78 -1.52
N MET A 288 13.96 -12.43 -0.40
CA MET A 288 13.86 -11.08 0.14
C MET A 288 15.20 -10.55 0.64
N GLY A 289 15.44 -9.26 0.44
CA GLY A 289 16.67 -8.60 0.86
C GLY A 289 17.76 -8.57 -0.21
N GLU A 290 17.39 -8.81 -1.47
CA GLU A 290 18.32 -8.77 -2.61
C GLU A 290 18.84 -7.36 -2.86
N ARG A 291 20.08 -7.25 -3.33
CA ARG A 291 20.69 -5.95 -3.68
C ARG A 291 21.28 -5.92 -5.08
N ASP A 292 21.42 -7.09 -5.70
CA ASP A 292 22.02 -7.28 -7.00
C ASP A 292 21.08 -8.11 -7.88
N PRO A 293 20.55 -7.54 -8.97
CA PRO A 293 19.70 -8.29 -9.91
C PRO A 293 20.40 -9.48 -10.55
N THR A 294 21.72 -9.43 -10.73
CA THR A 294 22.49 -10.52 -11.36
C THR A 294 22.47 -11.79 -10.53
N ALA A 295 22.17 -11.68 -9.23
CA ALA A 295 21.94 -12.84 -8.37
C ALA A 295 20.83 -13.76 -8.92
N LEU A 296 19.81 -13.21 -9.58
CA LEU A 296 18.72 -13.99 -10.18
C LEU A 296 19.13 -14.72 -11.46
N GLU A 297 20.15 -14.22 -12.16
CA GLU A 297 20.72 -14.84 -13.36
C GLU A 297 21.72 -15.94 -12.99
N ALA A 298 22.47 -15.73 -11.90
CA ALA A 298 23.47 -16.67 -11.40
C ALA A 298 22.85 -17.91 -10.73
N ILE A 299 21.65 -17.77 -10.17
CA ILE A 299 20.91 -18.92 -9.65
C ILE A 299 20.32 -19.65 -10.86
N GLY A 300 20.72 -20.91 -11.08
CA GLY A 300 20.13 -21.73 -12.14
C GLY A 300 18.63 -21.99 -11.96
N ASP A 301 18.11 -23.01 -12.64
CA ASP A 301 16.69 -23.39 -12.53
C ASP A 301 16.35 -24.17 -11.23
N ASP A 302 17.31 -24.29 -10.30
CA ASP A 302 17.06 -24.86 -8.97
C ASP A 302 16.13 -23.95 -8.17
N SER A 303 14.87 -24.37 -8.08
CA SER A 303 13.79 -23.66 -7.38
C SER A 303 14.09 -23.43 -5.89
N THR A 304 14.84 -24.30 -5.22
CA THR A 304 15.12 -24.18 -3.78
C THR A 304 16.16 -23.10 -3.49
N ALA A 305 17.22 -23.03 -4.31
CA ALA A 305 18.19 -21.95 -4.26
C ALA A 305 17.58 -20.62 -4.72
N ARG A 306 16.68 -20.66 -5.70
CA ARG A 306 15.99 -19.48 -6.25
C ARG A 306 15.02 -18.87 -5.24
N PHE A 307 14.27 -19.70 -4.53
CA PHE A 307 13.27 -19.28 -3.55
C PHE A 307 13.46 -20.00 -2.21
N PRO A 308 14.27 -19.44 -1.29
CA PRO A 308 14.57 -20.10 -0.02
C PRO A 308 13.37 -20.18 0.94
N ILE A 309 12.34 -19.37 0.71
CA ILE A 309 11.18 -19.24 1.59
C ILE A 309 9.91 -19.57 0.82
N ARG A 310 9.00 -20.33 1.45
CA ARG A 310 7.63 -20.54 0.98
C ARG A 310 6.65 -20.04 2.02
N LEU A 311 5.80 -19.09 1.65
CA LEU A 311 4.78 -18.53 2.54
C LEU A 311 3.40 -18.98 2.11
N ALA A 312 2.67 -19.65 2.99
CA ALA A 312 1.28 -20.02 2.72
C ALA A 312 0.35 -18.82 2.88
N ALA A 313 -0.66 -18.66 2.03
CA ALA A 313 -1.64 -17.57 2.14
C ALA A 313 -2.40 -17.62 3.47
N ARG A 314 -2.73 -18.82 3.96
CA ARG A 314 -3.32 -19.04 5.30
C ARG A 314 -2.43 -18.56 6.44
N PHE A 315 -1.10 -18.64 6.27
CA PHE A 315 -0.15 -18.13 7.26
C PHE A 315 -0.21 -16.60 7.30
N ILE A 316 -0.21 -15.96 6.12
CA ILE A 316 -0.35 -14.50 5.98
C ILE A 316 -1.67 -14.02 6.60
N GLU A 317 -2.79 -14.72 6.35
CA GLU A 317 -4.08 -14.40 6.96
C GLU A 317 -4.05 -14.54 8.48
N ARG A 318 -3.44 -15.59 9.02
CA ARG A 318 -3.34 -15.81 10.46
C ARG A 318 -2.51 -14.72 11.18
N ILE A 319 -1.40 -14.30 10.58
CA ILE A 319 -0.50 -13.31 11.21
C ILE A 319 -0.99 -11.88 11.02
N SER A 320 -1.59 -11.55 9.87
CA SER A 320 -1.93 -10.18 9.47
C SER A 320 -3.42 -9.87 9.43
N GLY A 321 -4.27 -10.89 9.59
CA GLY A 321 -5.73 -10.76 9.55
C GLY A 321 -6.23 -10.19 8.21
N PRO A 322 -7.29 -9.36 8.22
CA PRO A 322 -7.94 -8.87 7.01
C PRO A 322 -7.05 -7.94 6.16
N ASP A 323 -5.96 -7.44 6.72
CA ASP A 323 -5.04 -6.56 5.99
C ASP A 323 -4.12 -7.35 5.05
N LEU A 324 -3.92 -8.65 5.31
CA LEU A 324 -3.09 -9.55 4.51
C LEU A 324 -1.68 -9.00 4.25
N ALA A 325 -1.11 -8.27 5.21
CA ALA A 325 0.24 -7.73 5.10
C ALA A 325 1.27 -8.88 5.01
N ILE A 326 2.16 -8.82 4.03
CA ILE A 326 3.16 -9.86 3.77
C ILE A 326 4.45 -9.47 4.52
N PRO A 327 4.93 -10.29 5.47
CA PRO A 327 6.13 -9.99 6.23
C PRO A 327 7.42 -10.12 5.40
N GLU A 328 8.43 -9.32 5.71
CA GLU A 328 9.76 -9.42 5.12
C GLU A 328 10.59 -10.52 5.82
N ILE A 329 10.44 -11.77 5.37
CA ILE A 329 11.08 -12.96 5.92
C ILE A 329 12.25 -13.39 5.01
N ARG A 330 13.41 -13.67 5.62
CA ARG A 330 14.64 -14.04 4.88
C ARG A 330 15.07 -15.48 5.11
N THR A 331 14.68 -16.07 6.23
CA THR A 331 15.11 -17.40 6.66
C THR A 331 13.93 -18.23 7.16
N ASN A 332 14.04 -19.57 7.10
CA ASN A 332 13.03 -20.45 7.69
C ASN A 332 12.95 -20.30 9.23
N ALA A 333 14.02 -19.83 9.86
CA ALA A 333 14.01 -19.46 11.28
C ALA A 333 13.06 -18.28 11.55
N ASP A 334 12.98 -17.29 10.65
CA ASP A 334 12.02 -16.18 10.79
C ASP A 334 10.56 -16.68 10.72
N VAL A 335 10.29 -17.64 9.82
CA VAL A 335 8.96 -18.26 9.67
C VAL A 335 8.58 -18.99 10.95
N ALA A 336 9.43 -19.91 11.42
CA ALA A 336 9.18 -20.72 12.60
C ALA A 336 8.98 -19.86 13.86
N LEU A 337 9.84 -18.85 14.05
CA LEU A 337 9.74 -17.92 15.17
C LEU A 337 8.44 -17.11 15.14
N LEU A 338 8.09 -16.54 13.98
CA LEU A 338 6.87 -15.74 13.86
C LEU A 338 5.62 -16.60 14.04
N GLU A 339 5.61 -17.82 13.49
CA GLU A 339 4.54 -18.80 13.67
C GLU A 339 4.35 -19.15 15.14
N GLY A 340 5.41 -19.56 15.84
CA GLY A 340 5.34 -19.90 17.26
C GLY A 340 4.88 -18.73 18.14
N ILE A 341 5.36 -17.51 17.88
CA ILE A 341 4.89 -16.32 18.60
C ILE A 341 3.40 -16.06 18.35
N CYS A 342 2.92 -16.22 17.12
CA CYS A 342 1.50 -15.98 16.79
C CYS A 342 0.56 -17.03 17.39
N GLU A 343 1.05 -18.25 17.65
CA GLU A 343 0.31 -19.30 18.35
C GLU A 343 0.19 -19.04 19.85
N ARG A 344 1.25 -18.49 20.47
CA ARG A 344 1.30 -18.23 21.92
C ARG A 344 0.67 -16.90 22.32
N HIS A 345 0.76 -15.88 21.47
CA HIS A 345 0.46 -14.50 21.84
C HIS A 345 -0.59 -13.86 20.94
N GLN A 346 -1.50 -13.11 21.56
CA GLN A 346 -2.56 -12.39 20.86
C GLN A 346 -2.05 -11.05 20.29
N PRO A 347 -2.70 -10.52 19.23
CA PRO A 347 -2.46 -9.15 18.78
C PRO A 347 -2.74 -8.15 19.90
N LEU A 348 -1.94 -7.09 19.96
CA LEU A 348 -2.04 -6.04 20.97
C LEU A 348 -3.42 -5.32 20.95
N ALA A 349 -4.05 -5.20 19.78
CA ALA A 349 -5.39 -4.63 19.63
C ALA A 349 -6.54 -5.65 19.74
N ALA A 350 -6.25 -6.92 20.04
CA ALA A 350 -7.28 -7.96 20.17
C ALA A 350 -8.19 -7.67 21.38
N ARG A 351 -9.50 -7.91 21.22
CA ARG A 351 -10.51 -7.59 22.24
C ARG A 351 -10.39 -8.45 23.50
N ASP A 352 -9.95 -9.67 23.31
CA ASP A 352 -9.68 -10.72 24.30
C ASP A 352 -8.24 -10.66 24.85
N GLY A 353 -7.42 -9.73 24.35
CA GLY A 353 -6.12 -9.38 24.91
C GLY A 353 -6.12 -7.99 25.53
N TRP A 354 -5.02 -7.26 25.32
CA TRP A 354 -4.82 -5.90 25.83
C TRP A 354 -5.87 -4.87 25.36
N ASN A 355 -6.53 -5.10 24.22
CA ASN A 355 -7.55 -4.23 23.63
C ASN A 355 -7.11 -2.75 23.56
N VAL A 356 -5.83 -2.51 23.24
CA VAL A 356 -5.30 -1.15 23.20
C VAL A 356 -5.47 -0.51 21.83
N ALA A 357 -5.91 0.74 21.86
CA ALA A 357 -5.96 1.61 20.70
C ALA A 357 -4.95 2.74 20.87
N PHE A 358 -4.17 3.01 19.82
CA PHE A 358 -3.28 4.15 19.72
C PHE A 358 -3.82 5.16 18.72
N GLY A 359 -3.52 6.44 18.92
CA GLY A 359 -3.93 7.48 17.98
C GLY A 359 -3.10 8.75 18.11
N ARG A 360 -3.09 9.54 17.04
CA ARG A 360 -2.46 10.86 17.00
C ARG A 360 -3.21 11.86 17.87
N GLU A 361 -2.56 12.95 18.23
CA GLU A 361 -3.17 14.06 19.01
C GLU A 361 -3.31 15.32 18.18
N LEU A 362 -2.21 15.82 17.61
CA LEU A 362 -2.16 17.00 16.75
C LEU A 362 -1.54 16.67 15.39
N ASN A 363 -1.84 17.46 14.36
CA ASN A 363 -1.09 17.48 13.11
C ASN A 363 -0.25 18.77 13.08
N ALA A 364 1.07 18.63 12.90
CA ALA A 364 1.97 19.79 12.99
C ALA A 364 1.67 20.83 11.90
N THR A 365 1.26 20.38 10.71
CA THR A 365 0.91 21.27 9.60
C THR A 365 -0.42 21.97 9.85
N ASP A 366 -1.47 21.19 10.15
CA ASP A 366 -2.83 21.71 10.30
C ASP A 366 -3.00 22.57 11.56
N ASP A 367 -2.28 22.22 12.63
CA ASP A 367 -2.37 22.88 13.94
C ASP A 367 -1.26 23.92 14.18
N SER A 368 -0.37 24.15 13.20
CA SER A 368 0.79 25.06 13.30
C SER A 368 0.45 26.46 13.83
N ARG A 369 -0.72 26.99 13.44
CA ARG A 369 -1.23 28.30 13.89
C ARG A 369 -1.45 28.42 15.40
N HIS A 370 -1.48 27.29 16.12
CA HIS A 370 -1.67 27.23 17.56
C HIS A 370 -0.35 27.07 18.32
N PHE A 371 0.78 26.92 17.61
CA PHE A 371 2.09 26.73 18.21
C PHE A 371 2.80 28.05 18.43
N THR A 372 3.59 28.11 19.50
CA THR A 372 4.42 29.26 19.88
C THR A 372 5.79 28.76 20.29
N ASP A 373 6.81 29.61 20.18
CA ASP A 373 8.21 29.25 20.51
C ASP A 373 8.68 29.95 21.80
N ASN A 374 7.79 30.67 22.49
CA ASN A 374 8.10 31.54 23.64
C ASN A 374 8.15 30.80 24.99
N GLN A 375 8.28 29.46 24.98
CA GLN A 375 8.31 28.60 26.18
C GLN A 375 7.12 28.77 27.13
N SER A 376 5.99 29.32 26.67
CA SER A 376 4.81 29.59 27.48
C SER A 376 3.67 28.61 27.16
N GLY A 377 3.21 27.88 28.17
CA GLY A 377 2.10 26.93 28.08
C GLY A 377 2.56 25.47 28.07
N ILE A 378 1.79 24.58 27.42
CA ILE A 378 2.08 23.14 27.42
C ILE A 378 3.05 22.76 26.30
N HIS A 379 3.94 21.81 26.57
CA HIS A 379 4.90 21.31 25.59
C HIS A 379 4.22 20.57 24.44
N VAL A 380 4.71 20.84 23.22
CA VAL A 380 4.45 20.03 22.04
C VAL A 380 5.67 19.14 21.77
N VAL A 381 5.42 17.83 21.71
CA VAL A 381 6.44 16.80 21.53
C VAL A 381 6.30 16.15 20.16
N GLU A 382 7.39 16.10 19.43
CA GLU A 382 7.54 15.40 18.16
C GLU A 382 8.36 14.11 18.35
N GLY A 383 8.34 13.24 17.35
CA GLY A 383 9.01 11.95 17.41
C GLY A 383 10.51 12.03 17.72
N LYS A 384 11.20 13.09 17.31
CA LYS A 384 12.64 13.30 17.57
C LYS A 384 12.98 13.51 19.05
N GLN A 385 11.98 13.80 19.89
CA GLN A 385 12.14 13.97 21.34
C GLN A 385 11.77 12.69 22.12
N ILE A 386 11.31 11.64 21.44
CA ILE A 386 11.04 10.34 22.04
C ILE A 386 12.30 9.48 21.89
N GLU A 387 12.94 9.21 23.02
CA GLU A 387 14.05 8.24 23.17
C GLU A 387 13.49 7.00 23.90
N PRO A 388 14.17 5.83 23.87
CA PRO A 388 13.69 4.67 24.63
C PRO A 388 13.44 5.06 26.09
N PHE A 389 12.22 4.82 26.57
CA PHE A 389 11.74 5.14 27.92
C PHE A 389 11.66 6.64 28.29
N HIS A 390 12.08 7.55 27.41
CA HIS A 390 12.27 8.96 27.75
C HIS A 390 11.57 9.94 26.82
N VAL A 391 11.04 11.02 27.41
CA VAL A 391 10.50 12.17 26.69
C VAL A 391 11.34 13.39 26.97
N ARG A 392 12.03 13.90 25.95
CA ARG A 392 12.96 15.04 26.04
C ARG A 392 12.21 16.37 25.94
N LEU A 393 11.58 16.77 27.05
CA LEU A 393 10.87 18.06 27.15
C LEU A 393 11.81 19.25 27.03
N ASP A 394 13.06 19.08 27.49
CA ASP A 394 14.17 20.03 27.34
C ASP A 394 14.47 20.38 25.87
N ARG A 395 14.13 19.47 24.94
CA ARG A 395 14.32 19.64 23.49
C ARG A 395 13.06 20.06 22.75
N SER A 396 12.00 20.41 23.49
CA SER A 396 10.78 20.96 22.89
C SER A 396 11.06 22.32 22.26
N ARG A 397 10.49 22.51 21.07
CA ARG A 397 10.62 23.76 20.30
C ARG A 397 9.31 24.53 20.21
N HIS A 398 8.21 23.88 20.56
CA HIS A 398 6.87 24.40 20.35
C HIS A 398 6.02 24.19 21.61
N TRP A 399 5.20 25.19 21.91
CA TRP A 399 4.26 25.20 23.03
C TRP A 399 2.89 25.65 22.56
N ILE A 400 1.85 25.18 23.25
CA ILE A 400 0.48 25.67 23.08
C ILE A 400 0.11 26.49 24.33
N PRO A 401 -0.21 27.78 24.18
CA PRO A 401 -0.64 28.62 25.29
C PRO A 401 -1.90 28.04 25.96
N GLU A 402 -1.97 28.11 27.29
CA GLU A 402 -3.10 27.56 28.05
C GLU A 402 -4.46 28.14 27.62
N ALA A 403 -4.47 29.44 27.27
CA ALA A 403 -5.65 30.17 26.83
C ALA A 403 -6.34 29.58 25.58
N VAL A 404 -5.62 28.83 24.74
CA VAL A 404 -6.18 28.26 23.49
C VAL A 404 -6.47 26.76 23.58
N LEU A 405 -6.17 26.10 24.70
CA LEU A 405 -6.32 24.65 24.86
C LEU A 405 -7.75 24.16 24.63
N GLY A 406 -8.75 24.91 25.10
CA GLY A 406 -10.16 24.59 24.88
C GLY A 406 -10.54 24.55 23.39
N ASN A 407 -9.95 25.45 22.60
CA ASN A 407 -10.22 25.56 21.16
C ASN A 407 -9.52 24.46 20.35
N VAL A 408 -8.28 24.13 20.71
CA VAL A 408 -7.44 23.13 20.01
C VAL A 408 -7.96 21.71 20.29
N PHE A 409 -8.14 21.38 21.57
CA PHE A 409 -8.42 20.00 21.96
C PHE A 409 -9.92 19.70 22.03
N LYS A 410 -10.78 20.72 22.18
CA LYS A 410 -12.23 20.54 22.33
C LYS A 410 -12.54 19.45 23.37
N LYS A 411 -13.11 18.32 22.96
CA LYS A 411 -13.46 17.16 23.81
C LYS A 411 -12.29 16.17 24.03
N ARG A 412 -11.12 16.38 23.44
CA ARG A 412 -9.95 15.48 23.56
C ARG A 412 -9.29 15.70 24.94
N THR A 413 -9.35 14.70 25.79
CA THR A 413 -8.85 14.76 27.18
C THR A 413 -7.63 13.87 27.45
N ALA A 414 -7.18 13.07 26.47
CA ALA A 414 -6.09 12.09 26.65
C ALA A 414 -4.78 12.72 27.16
N TRP A 415 -4.47 13.95 26.77
CA TRP A 415 -3.26 14.68 27.20
C TRP A 415 -3.26 15.07 28.68
N ARG A 416 -4.40 15.00 29.36
CA ARG A 416 -4.52 15.29 30.80
C ARG A 416 -4.00 14.15 31.69
N ARG A 417 -3.69 12.99 31.11
CA ARG A 417 -3.12 11.84 31.83
C ARG A 417 -1.77 11.46 31.24
N ALA A 418 -0.97 10.79 32.06
CA ALA A 418 0.17 10.05 31.56
C ALA A 418 -0.31 8.95 30.61
N ARG A 419 0.40 8.77 29.50
CA ARG A 419 0.03 7.80 28.47
C ARG A 419 1.25 7.25 27.76
N LEU A 420 1.31 5.93 27.61
CA LEU A 420 2.25 5.26 26.72
C LEU A 420 2.15 5.84 25.31
N ALA A 421 3.28 6.10 24.69
CA ALA A 421 3.38 6.56 23.32
C ALA A 421 4.57 5.92 22.61
N TYR A 422 4.51 5.88 21.29
CA TYR A 422 5.61 5.41 20.46
C TYR A 422 5.82 6.30 19.23
N ARG A 423 7.04 6.27 18.70
CA ARG A 423 7.44 7.06 17.52
C ARG A 423 6.96 6.42 16.22
N GLU A 424 6.32 7.21 15.35
CA GLU A 424 5.91 6.72 14.02
C GLU A 424 7.10 6.55 13.08
N VAL A 425 7.95 7.56 12.95
CA VAL A 425 8.99 7.57 11.93
C VAL A 425 10.20 6.76 12.39
N ALA A 426 10.35 5.53 11.92
CA ALA A 426 11.53 4.73 12.18
C ALA A 426 11.73 3.69 11.07
N GLY A 427 12.93 3.67 10.48
CA GLY A 427 13.29 2.70 9.46
C GLY A 427 13.59 1.34 10.08
N ALA A 428 13.22 0.26 9.37
CA ALA A 428 13.58 -1.10 9.77
C ALA A 428 15.09 -1.34 9.92
N THR A 429 15.92 -0.50 9.27
CA THR A 429 17.39 -0.59 9.27
C THR A 429 18.07 0.27 10.34
N ASN A 430 17.31 0.97 11.20
CA ASN A 430 17.87 1.79 12.27
C ASN A 430 18.48 0.93 13.39
N ARG A 431 19.15 1.54 14.39
CA ARG A 431 19.55 0.83 15.61
C ARG A 431 18.35 0.20 16.33
N LEU A 432 17.28 0.99 16.51
CA LEU A 432 15.96 0.54 16.97
C LEU A 432 14.88 1.11 16.04
N THR A 433 13.83 0.32 15.81
CA THR A 433 12.69 0.67 14.95
C THR A 433 11.51 1.09 15.80
N LEU A 434 11.17 0.31 16.82
CA LEU A 434 10.14 0.67 17.78
C LEU A 434 10.79 1.34 18.99
N ILE A 435 10.37 2.58 19.26
CA ILE A 435 10.82 3.39 20.38
C ILE A 435 9.59 3.93 21.08
N ALA A 436 9.47 3.63 22.38
CA ALA A 436 8.32 4.01 23.18
C ALA A 436 8.71 4.67 24.51
N ALA A 437 7.84 5.52 25.03
CA ALA A 437 8.00 6.19 26.32
C ALA A 437 6.64 6.53 26.92
N ILE A 438 6.59 6.81 28.21
CA ILE A 438 5.39 7.36 28.86
C ILE A 438 5.42 8.89 28.71
N VAL A 439 4.48 9.44 27.96
CA VAL A 439 4.30 10.89 27.86
C VAL A 439 3.56 11.38 29.11
N PRO A 440 4.11 12.38 29.83
CA PRO A 440 3.48 12.88 31.04
C PRO A 440 2.16 13.61 30.76
N ALA A 441 1.34 13.76 31.82
CA ALA A 441 0.18 14.63 31.79
C ALA A 441 0.58 16.09 31.53
N GLY A 442 -0.27 16.85 30.84
CA GLY A 442 0.01 18.26 30.52
C GLY A 442 1.01 18.46 29.38
N VAL A 443 1.29 17.41 28.60
CA VAL A 443 2.13 17.45 27.39
C VAL A 443 1.35 16.87 26.23
N VAL A 444 1.49 17.44 25.04
CA VAL A 444 0.78 17.01 23.82
C VAL A 444 1.76 16.62 22.73
N THR A 445 1.33 15.76 21.81
CA THR A 445 2.20 15.25 20.74
C THR A 445 1.72 15.60 19.34
N THR A 446 2.64 15.64 18.38
CA THR A 446 2.30 15.75 16.95
C THR A 446 2.06 14.39 16.32
N HIS A 447 1.60 14.39 15.07
CA HIS A 447 1.27 13.21 14.27
C HIS A 447 2.41 12.19 14.14
N THR A 448 3.65 12.60 14.40
CA THR A 448 4.86 11.75 14.43
C THR A 448 4.96 10.84 15.66
N VAL A 449 4.04 10.96 16.62
CA VAL A 449 3.95 10.15 17.83
C VAL A 449 2.51 9.69 18.02
N TYR A 450 2.33 8.38 18.23
CA TYR A 450 1.04 7.80 18.56
C TYR A 450 0.93 7.60 20.07
N CYS A 451 -0.17 8.07 20.66
CA CYS A 451 -0.44 7.95 22.08
C CYS A 451 -1.56 6.95 22.36
N LEU A 452 -1.41 6.18 23.43
CA LEU A 452 -2.39 5.24 23.93
C LEU A 452 -3.69 5.97 24.28
N LYS A 453 -4.79 5.56 23.64
CA LYS A 453 -6.15 6.09 23.87
C LYS A 453 -6.90 5.30 24.93
N THR A 454 -6.76 3.98 24.90
CA THR A 454 -7.32 3.08 25.92
C THR A 454 -6.74 3.43 27.30
N PRO A 455 -7.57 3.64 28.34
CA PRO A 455 -7.07 3.86 29.69
C PRO A 455 -6.51 2.54 30.24
N LEU A 456 -5.24 2.54 30.64
CA LEU A 456 -4.58 1.44 31.35
C LEU A 456 -3.97 1.97 32.66
N SER A 457 -3.84 1.11 33.66
CA SER A 457 -3.18 1.45 34.91
C SER A 457 -1.69 1.83 34.68
N PRO A 458 -1.06 2.58 35.60
CA PRO A 458 0.34 2.95 35.46
C PRO A 458 1.29 1.75 35.31
N VAL A 459 1.01 0.64 36.00
CA VAL A 459 1.87 -0.56 35.95
C VAL A 459 1.74 -1.30 34.62
N GLU A 460 0.52 -1.42 34.07
CA GLU A 460 0.28 -1.99 32.73
C GLU A 460 0.96 -1.16 31.64
N GLN A 461 0.88 0.18 31.75
CA GLN A 461 1.59 1.06 30.82
C GLN A 461 3.11 0.90 30.91
N ALA A 462 3.66 0.73 32.11
CA ALA A 462 5.07 0.48 32.31
C ALA A 462 5.51 -0.87 31.72
N PHE A 463 4.72 -1.93 31.95
CA PHE A 463 4.94 -3.25 31.34
C PHE A 463 4.98 -3.14 29.81
N LEU A 464 3.94 -2.56 29.20
CA LEU A 464 3.89 -2.37 27.75
C LEU A 464 5.02 -1.47 27.24
N CYS A 465 5.41 -0.43 27.98
CA CYS A 465 6.58 0.39 27.63
C CYS A 465 7.87 -0.45 27.61
N GLY A 466 8.03 -1.37 28.56
CA GLY A 466 9.11 -2.35 28.59
C GLY A 466 9.10 -3.26 27.36
N VAL A 467 7.96 -3.86 27.05
CA VAL A 467 7.81 -4.75 25.90
C VAL A 467 8.06 -4.02 24.58
N LEU A 468 7.49 -2.84 24.36
CA LEU A 468 7.64 -2.10 23.10
C LEU A 468 9.09 -1.63 22.86
N ASN A 469 9.91 -1.46 23.90
CA ASN A 469 11.34 -1.16 23.76
C ASN A 469 12.23 -2.43 23.75
N SER A 470 11.65 -3.62 23.65
CA SER A 470 12.41 -4.88 23.58
C SER A 470 12.91 -5.17 22.16
N PHE A 471 13.96 -5.99 22.05
CA PHE A 471 14.47 -6.53 20.79
C PHE A 471 13.45 -7.45 20.13
N VAL A 472 12.67 -8.22 20.90
CA VAL A 472 11.63 -9.11 20.37
C VAL A 472 10.51 -8.31 19.69
N ALA A 473 9.97 -7.29 20.36
CA ALA A 473 8.96 -6.42 19.76
C ALA A 473 9.51 -5.64 18.56
N ASN A 474 10.76 -5.17 18.64
CA ASN A 474 11.43 -4.51 17.51
C ASN A 474 11.59 -5.44 16.31
N TYR A 475 11.99 -6.69 16.53
CA TYR A 475 12.12 -7.70 15.48
C TYR A 475 10.78 -7.94 14.80
N LEU A 476 9.71 -8.17 15.57
CA LEU A 476 8.36 -8.37 15.03
C LEU A 476 7.87 -7.18 14.21
N VAL A 477 8.10 -5.94 14.67
CA VAL A 477 7.72 -4.73 13.92
C VAL A 477 8.52 -4.60 12.62
N ARG A 478 9.81 -4.96 12.62
CA ARG A 478 10.68 -4.87 11.42
C ARG A 478 10.20 -5.74 10.27
N LEU A 479 9.56 -6.87 10.57
CA LEU A 479 8.98 -7.74 9.54
C LEU A 479 7.87 -7.05 8.73
N PHE A 480 7.25 -5.98 9.25
CA PHE A 480 6.10 -5.33 8.61
C PHE A 480 6.29 -3.84 8.33
N VAL A 481 7.50 -3.29 8.48
CA VAL A 481 7.75 -1.84 8.37
C VAL A 481 8.86 -1.54 7.38
N THR A 482 8.64 -0.52 6.56
CA THR A 482 9.69 0.12 5.77
C THR A 482 10.27 1.33 6.52
N THR A 483 9.44 2.36 6.72
CA THR A 483 9.86 3.68 7.27
C THR A 483 8.94 4.22 8.37
N HIS A 484 7.73 3.69 8.50
CA HIS A 484 6.73 4.15 9.45
C HIS A 484 6.10 3.00 10.24
N VAL A 485 6.16 3.11 11.56
CA VAL A 485 5.45 2.25 12.50
C VAL A 485 4.04 2.83 12.68
N THR A 486 3.07 2.28 11.96
CA THR A 486 1.67 2.77 12.00
C THR A 486 0.90 2.19 13.18
N ALA A 487 -0.24 2.80 13.55
CA ALA A 487 -1.17 2.22 14.53
C ALA A 487 -1.68 0.83 14.13
N GLY A 488 -1.87 0.58 12.83
CA GLY A 488 -2.25 -0.74 12.34
C GLY A 488 -1.14 -1.78 12.52
N THR A 489 0.13 -1.38 12.32
CA THR A 489 1.28 -2.25 12.61
C THR A 489 1.34 -2.60 14.09
N ILE A 490 1.24 -1.61 14.98
CA ILE A 490 1.32 -1.84 16.43
C ILE A 490 0.12 -2.61 16.96
N GLY A 491 -1.09 -2.36 16.44
CA GLY A 491 -2.27 -3.14 16.84
C GLY A 491 -2.16 -4.64 16.51
N ARG A 492 -1.40 -5.00 15.48
CA ARG A 492 -1.14 -6.41 15.09
C ARG A 492 0.04 -7.04 15.83
N LEU A 493 0.86 -6.25 16.50
CA LEU A 493 2.03 -6.76 17.23
C LEU A 493 1.58 -7.80 18.26
N ARG A 494 2.20 -8.98 18.23
CA ARG A 494 1.93 -10.02 19.23
C ARG A 494 2.63 -9.67 20.52
N VAL A 495 1.89 -9.61 21.63
CA VAL A 495 2.40 -9.15 22.92
C VAL A 495 1.93 -10.10 24.03
N PRO A 496 2.84 -10.55 24.93
CA PRO A 496 2.46 -11.35 26.09
C PRO A 496 1.37 -10.68 26.92
N HIS A 497 0.35 -11.44 27.29
CA HIS A 497 -0.75 -10.99 28.14
C HIS A 497 -0.63 -11.64 29.51
N LEU A 498 0.31 -11.13 30.30
CA LEU A 498 0.57 -11.56 31.68
C LEU A 498 -0.29 -10.75 32.66
N GLY A 499 -0.77 -11.39 33.71
CA GLY A 499 -1.53 -10.71 34.77
C GLY A 499 -0.64 -9.86 35.68
N PRO A 500 -1.19 -8.87 36.41
CA PRO A 500 -0.41 -8.03 37.31
C PRO A 500 0.33 -8.80 38.41
N ASP A 501 -0.17 -9.94 38.85
CA ASP A 501 0.49 -10.75 39.89
C ASP A 501 1.64 -11.61 39.36
N ASP A 502 1.86 -11.64 38.04
CA ASP A 502 2.92 -12.40 37.40
C ASP A 502 4.31 -11.79 37.71
N SER A 503 5.27 -12.65 38.06
CA SER A 503 6.62 -12.20 38.43
C SER A 503 7.39 -11.55 37.28
N LEU A 504 7.23 -12.04 36.05
CA LEU A 504 7.83 -11.42 34.85
C LEU A 504 7.14 -10.11 34.53
N PHE A 505 5.82 -10.03 34.70
CA PHE A 505 5.09 -8.77 34.56
C PHE A 505 5.67 -7.68 35.49
N GLN A 506 5.79 -7.99 36.77
CA GLN A 506 6.31 -7.06 37.77
C GLN A 506 7.80 -6.72 37.54
N GLU A 507 8.60 -7.70 37.12
CA GLU A 507 10.00 -7.48 36.75
C GLU A 507 10.11 -6.52 35.56
N ILE A 508 9.36 -6.75 34.47
CA ILE A 508 9.39 -5.92 33.27
C ILE A 508 8.88 -4.51 33.57
N ALA A 509 7.77 -4.37 34.31
CA ALA A 509 7.22 -3.07 34.67
C ALA A 509 8.19 -2.26 35.56
N SER A 510 8.77 -2.90 36.58
CA SER A 510 9.72 -2.23 37.48
C SER A 510 11.02 -1.81 36.78
N LEU A 511 11.56 -2.65 35.88
CA LEU A 511 12.71 -2.30 35.05
C LEU A 511 12.40 -1.14 34.10
N ALA A 512 11.21 -1.12 33.47
CA ALA A 512 10.80 -0.01 32.62
C ALA A 512 10.70 1.32 33.39
N VAL A 513 10.20 1.29 34.63
CA VAL A 513 10.18 2.48 35.52
C VAL A 513 11.58 2.90 35.97
N ALA A 514 12.48 1.94 36.22
CA ALA A 514 13.86 2.26 36.55
C ALA A 514 14.59 2.91 35.36
N LEU A 515 14.38 2.35 34.15
CA LEU A 515 14.95 2.86 32.91
C LEU A 515 14.42 4.26 32.58
N SER A 516 13.14 4.57 32.81
CA SER A 516 12.60 5.92 32.57
C SER A 516 13.12 7.02 33.51
N LYS A 517 13.82 6.62 34.58
CA LYS A 517 14.49 7.51 35.54
C LYS A 517 16.00 7.55 35.37
N ALA A 518 16.58 6.57 34.68
CA ALA A 518 18.02 6.46 34.46
C ALA A 518 18.46 7.34 33.28
N GLY A 519 19.72 7.77 33.24
CA GLY A 519 20.27 8.32 31.99
C GLY A 519 20.30 7.27 30.87
N ASN A 520 20.35 7.69 29.61
CA ASN A 520 20.37 6.77 28.45
C ASN A 520 21.74 6.12 28.16
N THR A 521 22.69 6.20 29.10
CA THR A 521 24.08 5.78 28.91
C THR A 521 24.69 5.26 30.23
N GLY A 522 25.73 4.42 30.12
CA GLY A 522 26.50 3.91 31.25
C GLY A 522 25.87 2.71 31.96
N ASP A 523 26.55 2.20 32.99
CA ASP A 523 26.17 0.97 33.70
C ASP A 523 24.76 1.00 34.31
N ALA A 524 24.34 2.17 34.80
CA ALA A 524 23.02 2.39 35.38
C ALA A 524 21.87 2.17 34.37
N TRP A 525 22.17 2.30 33.07
CA TRP A 525 21.26 1.98 31.97
C TRP A 525 21.47 0.56 31.45
N ALA A 526 22.73 0.21 31.15
CA ALA A 526 23.06 -1.01 30.43
C ALA A 526 22.61 -2.27 31.18
N ARG A 527 22.80 -2.33 32.50
CA ARG A 527 22.43 -3.52 33.29
C ARG A 527 20.91 -3.73 33.37
N PRO A 528 20.08 -2.74 33.78
CA PRO A 528 18.63 -2.90 33.75
C PRO A 528 18.08 -3.14 32.34
N TYR A 529 18.67 -2.51 31.33
CA TYR A 529 18.23 -2.69 29.94
C TYR A 529 18.50 -4.13 29.46
N ALA A 530 19.69 -4.67 29.66
CA ALA A 530 19.99 -6.07 29.33
C ALA A 530 19.09 -7.06 30.07
N ARG A 531 18.82 -6.80 31.36
CA ARG A 531 17.89 -7.62 32.17
C ARG A 531 16.47 -7.56 31.63
N LEU A 532 16.00 -6.38 31.22
CA LEU A 532 14.68 -6.19 30.60
C LEU A 532 14.58 -7.02 29.30
N GLN A 533 15.61 -6.98 28.44
CA GLN A 533 15.60 -7.74 27.19
C GLN A 533 15.44 -9.24 27.44
N GLY A 534 16.20 -9.80 28.39
CA GLY A 534 16.07 -11.20 28.78
C GLY A 534 14.71 -11.54 29.40
N ALA A 535 14.16 -10.66 30.26
CA ALA A 535 12.84 -10.85 30.87
C ALA A 535 11.73 -10.84 29.83
N VAL A 536 11.75 -9.91 28.87
CA VAL A 536 10.77 -9.87 27.79
C VAL A 536 10.90 -11.10 26.89
N ALA A 537 12.11 -11.54 26.53
CA ALA A 537 12.29 -12.77 25.75
C ALA A 537 11.72 -14.02 26.44
N ARG A 538 11.84 -14.11 27.78
CA ARG A 538 11.16 -15.15 28.57
C ARG A 538 9.65 -15.00 28.58
N ALA A 539 9.12 -13.78 28.69
CA ALA A 539 7.68 -13.52 28.60
C ALA A 539 7.09 -13.89 27.23
N TYR A 540 7.89 -13.87 26.16
CA TYR A 540 7.52 -14.39 24.84
C TYR A 540 7.67 -15.92 24.71
N GLU A 541 8.22 -16.58 25.74
CA GLU A 541 8.53 -18.02 25.76
C GLU A 541 9.45 -18.42 24.61
N LEU A 542 10.50 -17.61 24.37
CA LEU A 542 11.51 -17.94 23.36
C LEU A 542 12.49 -18.98 23.90
N SER A 543 13.00 -19.83 23.03
CA SER A 543 14.20 -20.62 23.27
C SER A 543 15.47 -19.77 23.16
N ALA A 544 16.60 -20.31 23.65
CA ALA A 544 17.90 -19.65 23.51
C ALA A 544 18.32 -19.45 22.04
N GLY A 545 17.96 -20.38 21.15
CA GLY A 545 18.22 -20.28 19.72
C GLY A 545 17.39 -19.19 19.05
N GLU A 546 16.09 -19.13 19.36
CA GLU A 546 15.19 -18.09 18.85
C GLU A 546 15.60 -16.69 19.33
N PHE A 547 15.98 -16.55 20.61
CA PHE A 547 16.41 -15.24 21.10
C PHE A 547 17.76 -14.81 20.52
N ALA A 548 18.70 -15.73 20.32
CA ALA A 548 19.95 -15.44 19.61
C ALA A 548 19.67 -14.99 18.16
N HIS A 549 18.78 -15.68 17.45
CA HIS A 549 18.35 -15.30 16.10
C HIS A 549 17.77 -13.88 16.07
N VAL A 550 16.91 -13.52 17.04
CA VAL A 550 16.39 -12.14 17.18
C VAL A 550 17.52 -11.13 17.32
N LEU A 551 18.50 -11.37 18.19
CA LEU A 551 19.62 -10.45 18.44
C LEU A 551 20.52 -10.26 17.20
N ASP A 552 20.70 -11.32 16.39
CA ASP A 552 21.50 -11.26 15.17
C ASP A 552 20.90 -10.35 14.09
N THR A 553 19.58 -10.08 14.16
CA THR A 553 18.91 -9.13 13.26
C THR A 553 19.19 -7.65 13.56
N PHE A 554 19.97 -7.33 14.61
CA PHE A 554 20.32 -5.97 15.01
C PHE A 554 21.82 -5.66 14.84
N PRO A 555 22.33 -5.54 13.60
CA PRO A 555 23.77 -5.34 13.35
C PRO A 555 24.30 -3.98 13.80
N LEU A 556 23.42 -3.02 14.11
CA LEU A 556 23.78 -1.68 14.60
C LEU A 556 23.68 -1.54 16.13
N VAL A 557 23.30 -2.61 16.83
CA VAL A 557 23.36 -2.69 18.29
C VAL A 557 24.71 -3.30 18.65
N ASP A 558 25.42 -2.66 19.59
CA ASP A 558 26.74 -3.10 19.99
C ASP A 558 26.74 -4.56 20.44
N ALA A 559 27.79 -5.31 20.06
CA ALA A 559 27.88 -6.73 20.40
C ALA A 559 27.79 -6.95 21.92
N SER A 560 28.39 -6.08 22.72
CA SER A 560 28.31 -6.13 24.19
C SER A 560 26.88 -6.00 24.72
N ASP A 561 26.04 -5.15 24.12
CA ASP A 561 24.64 -4.99 24.51
C ASP A 561 23.84 -6.26 24.19
N ARG A 562 24.09 -6.86 23.01
CA ARG A 562 23.44 -8.11 22.59
C ARG A 562 23.86 -9.29 23.47
N ASP A 563 25.15 -9.41 23.76
CA ASP A 563 25.70 -10.46 24.61
C ASP A 563 25.20 -10.33 26.05
N ALA A 564 25.14 -9.12 26.61
CA ALA A 564 24.58 -8.88 27.93
C ALA A 564 23.10 -9.27 28.01
N ALA A 565 22.30 -8.95 26.98
CA ALA A 565 20.91 -9.38 26.90
C ALA A 565 20.79 -10.92 26.84
N ARG A 566 21.61 -11.58 26.01
CA ARG A 566 21.66 -13.04 25.89
C ARG A 566 22.05 -13.72 27.20
N GLN A 567 23.07 -13.21 27.90
CA GLN A 567 23.49 -13.75 29.20
C GLN A 567 22.41 -13.60 30.26
N ASN A 568 21.73 -12.45 30.33
CA ASN A 568 20.61 -12.23 31.25
C ASN A 568 19.40 -13.12 30.94
N PHE A 569 19.20 -13.47 29.67
CA PHE A 569 18.22 -14.47 29.29
C PHE A 569 18.61 -15.84 29.87
N LEU A 570 19.80 -16.34 29.52
CA LEU A 570 20.29 -17.67 29.89
C LEU A 570 20.46 -17.90 31.41
N ALA A 571 20.81 -16.86 32.17
CA ALA A 571 21.02 -17.00 33.62
C ALA A 571 19.73 -17.32 34.41
N ARG A 572 18.55 -17.27 33.77
CA ARG A 572 17.24 -17.45 34.38
C ARG A 572 16.28 -18.30 33.53
N VAL A 573 16.81 -18.99 32.52
CA VAL A 573 16.16 -20.14 31.86
C VAL A 573 16.64 -21.37 32.60
#